data_AF-A0A1Y3VN13-F1
#
_entry.id   AF-A0A1Y3VN13-F1
#
_cell.length_a   1.000
_cell.length_b   1.000
_cell.length_c   1.000
_cell.angle_alpha   90.00
_cell.angle_beta   90.00
_cell.angle_gamma   90.00
#
_symmetry.space_group_name_H-M   'P 1'
#
loop_
_entity.id
_entity.type
_entity.pdbx_description
1 polymer ?
#
loop_
_entity_poly.entity_id
_entity_poly.type
_entity_poly.pdbx_seq_one_letter_code
_entity_poly.pdbx_strand_id
1 'polypeptide(L)'
;MKKLLMMSLAAFALAACNDEADEGVQYATSNPEIVDGVYSGQTMHFYGTAKVTNTKDNSTYSDPEAWFEIHGDKGLVIYMHQTRFAPDMPGQEMRIYRIPYTGGEGASLTFSAESFIPQAKLPNETGGYDYQDFPQFMLTEIEGTIDGTLFHMAFTCMGTYRMEYEGRLLVKK
;
A
#
# COMPACT_ATOMS: atom_id res chain seq x y z
N MET A 1 7.72 79.49 -7.31
CA MET A 1 8.80 79.24 -6.34
C MET A 1 8.68 77.81 -5.83
N LYS A 2 9.83 77.12 -5.64
CA LYS A 2 10.05 75.82 -4.95
C LYS A 2 9.32 74.60 -5.54
N LYS A 3 9.99 73.83 -6.42
CA LYS A 3 10.90 72.69 -6.10
C LYS A 3 10.14 71.49 -5.49
N LEU A 4 9.92 70.45 -6.29
CA LEU A 4 10.25 69.09 -5.85
C LEU A 4 10.62 68.22 -7.07
N LEU A 5 11.78 67.59 -6.94
CA LEU A 5 12.51 66.84 -7.94
C LEU A 5 12.00 65.37 -7.96
N MET A 6 12.06 64.76 -9.14
CA MET A 6 11.88 63.32 -9.41
C MET A 6 12.57 62.39 -8.39
N MET A 7 11.95 61.24 -8.11
CA MET A 7 12.63 59.94 -8.21
C MET A 7 11.63 58.81 -8.40
N SER A 8 11.68 58.20 -9.58
CA SER A 8 11.09 56.92 -9.93
C SER A 8 11.87 55.78 -9.28
N LEU A 9 11.22 54.97 -8.44
CA LEU A 9 11.69 53.63 -8.10
C LEU A 9 10.64 52.60 -8.54
N ALA A 10 10.94 51.92 -9.65
CA ALA A 10 10.34 50.64 -9.96
C ALA A 10 10.93 49.60 -8.99
N ALA A 11 10.11 49.11 -8.06
CA ALA A 11 10.47 47.97 -7.23
C ALA A 11 9.93 46.70 -7.88
N PHE A 12 10.86 45.83 -8.26
CA PHE A 12 10.64 44.50 -8.81
C PHE A 12 9.65 43.69 -7.99
N ALA A 13 8.63 43.14 -8.66
CA ALA A 13 7.87 42.01 -8.12
C ALA A 13 8.83 40.82 -8.00
N LEU A 14 9.32 40.55 -6.79
CA LEU A 14 9.92 39.26 -6.48
C LEU A 14 8.78 38.24 -6.37
N ALA A 15 8.35 37.71 -7.51
CA ALA A 15 7.79 36.38 -7.58
C ALA A 15 8.94 35.39 -7.34
N ALA A 16 9.34 35.24 -6.09
CA ALA A 16 10.14 34.10 -5.68
C ALA A 16 9.16 33.00 -5.32
N CYS A 17 8.85 32.19 -6.33
CA CYS A 17 8.27 30.87 -6.18
C CYS A 17 9.09 30.10 -5.13
N ASN A 18 8.48 29.86 -3.98
CA ASN A 18 8.93 28.80 -3.09
C ASN A 18 7.70 28.08 -2.53
N ASP A 19 6.79 27.70 -3.44
CA ASP A 19 5.89 26.57 -3.24
C ASP A 19 6.69 25.30 -3.53
N GLU A 20 7.69 25.01 -2.71
CA GLU A 20 8.04 23.60 -2.47
C GLU A 20 6.94 23.07 -1.54
N ALA A 21 5.75 22.90 -2.10
CA ALA A 21 4.74 22.07 -1.47
C ALA A 21 5.34 20.66 -1.48
N ASP A 22 5.63 20.11 -0.30
CA ASP A 22 5.75 18.66 -0.10
C ASP A 22 4.52 18.05 -0.79
N GLU A 23 4.69 17.53 -2.01
CA GLU A 23 3.62 16.87 -2.72
C GLU A 23 3.35 15.58 -1.94
N GLY A 24 2.37 15.66 -1.03
CA GLY A 24 1.92 14.54 -0.21
C GLY A 24 1.49 13.34 -1.06
N VAL A 25 0.96 12.31 -0.41
CA VAL A 25 0.54 11.09 -1.11
C VAL A 25 -0.43 11.41 -2.27
N GLN A 26 -0.02 11.08 -3.49
CA GLN A 26 -0.80 11.28 -4.71
C GLN A 26 -1.48 9.98 -5.12
N TYR A 27 -2.81 10.03 -5.27
CA TYR A 27 -3.62 8.89 -5.66
C TYR A 27 -3.95 8.93 -7.15
N ALA A 28 -3.88 7.76 -7.79
CA ALA A 28 -4.28 7.60 -9.17
C ALA A 28 -5.81 7.76 -9.33
N THR A 29 -6.24 8.21 -10.51
CA THR A 29 -7.67 8.33 -10.87
C THR A 29 -8.17 7.17 -11.74
N SER A 30 -7.26 6.33 -12.23
CA SER A 30 -7.53 5.11 -12.98
C SER A 30 -6.43 4.07 -12.73
N ASN A 31 -6.71 2.81 -13.04
CA ASN A 31 -5.76 1.72 -12.91
C ASN A 31 -5.48 1.10 -14.29
N PRO A 32 -4.38 1.51 -14.96
CA PRO A 32 -4.03 0.97 -16.27
C PRO A 32 -3.37 -0.42 -16.19
N GLU A 33 -3.02 -0.88 -14.99
CA GLU A 33 -2.30 -2.14 -14.79
C GLU A 33 -3.25 -3.35 -14.76
N ILE A 34 -4.56 -3.11 -14.77
CA ILE A 34 -5.58 -4.15 -14.95
C ILE A 34 -6.46 -3.75 -16.13
N VAL A 35 -6.46 -4.58 -17.18
CA VAL A 35 -7.27 -4.37 -18.37
C VAL A 35 -8.13 -5.60 -18.59
N ASP A 36 -9.45 -5.42 -18.55
CA ASP A 36 -10.46 -6.48 -18.70
C ASP A 36 -10.15 -7.71 -17.81
N GLY A 37 -9.87 -7.43 -16.54
CA GLY A 37 -9.57 -8.46 -15.55
C GLY A 37 -8.20 -9.12 -15.69
N VAL A 38 -7.31 -8.58 -16.53
CA VAL A 38 -5.95 -9.10 -16.72
C VAL A 38 -4.93 -8.14 -16.12
N TYR A 39 -4.18 -8.63 -15.13
CA TYR A 39 -3.09 -7.89 -14.52
C TYR A 39 -1.87 -7.84 -15.46
N SER A 40 -1.28 -6.65 -15.63
CA SER A 40 -0.12 -6.41 -16.50
C SER A 40 1.19 -7.00 -15.94
N GLY A 41 1.23 -7.28 -14.64
CA GLY A 41 2.43 -7.67 -13.90
C GLY A 41 3.31 -6.52 -13.43
N GLN A 42 2.96 -5.28 -13.79
CA GLN A 42 3.67 -4.09 -13.34
C GLN A 42 3.28 -3.73 -11.91
N THR A 43 4.22 -3.15 -11.17
CA THR A 43 4.00 -2.81 -9.77
C THR A 43 2.86 -1.82 -9.57
N MET A 44 1.96 -2.15 -8.64
CA MET A 44 0.94 -1.25 -8.10
C MET A 44 1.24 -1.02 -6.61
N HIS A 45 1.26 0.24 -6.18
CA HIS A 45 1.37 0.60 -4.76
C HIS A 45 0.03 1.14 -4.26
N PHE A 46 -0.42 0.65 -3.11
CA PHE A 46 -1.65 1.08 -2.47
C PHE A 46 -1.34 1.62 -1.09
N TYR A 47 -1.83 2.81 -0.79
CA TYR A 47 -1.72 3.43 0.52
C TYR A 47 -3.10 3.66 1.10
N GLY A 48 -3.28 3.38 2.38
CA GLY A 48 -4.56 3.55 3.05
C GLY A 48 -4.56 3.06 4.47
N THR A 49 -5.70 2.54 4.93
CA THR A 49 -5.91 2.18 6.33
C THR A 49 -5.99 0.67 6.51
N ALA A 50 -5.23 0.14 7.46
CA ALA A 50 -5.44 -1.20 8.01
C ALA A 50 -6.11 -1.09 9.37
N LYS A 51 -7.24 -1.77 9.56
CA LYS A 51 -7.90 -1.95 10.83
C LYS A 51 -7.72 -3.39 11.27
N VAL A 52 -7.27 -3.58 12.50
CA VAL A 52 -7.07 -4.89 13.09
C VAL A 52 -7.96 -5.04 14.31
N THR A 53 -8.68 -6.15 14.37
CA THR A 53 -9.50 -6.54 15.51
C THR A 53 -8.94 -7.80 16.12
N ASN A 54 -8.61 -7.76 17.41
CA ASN A 54 -8.24 -8.95 18.17
C ASN A 54 -9.51 -9.75 18.47
N THR A 55 -9.63 -10.96 17.93
CA THR A 55 -10.84 -11.79 18.03
C THR A 55 -11.09 -12.35 19.42
N LYS A 56 -10.11 -12.28 20.33
CA LYS A 56 -10.24 -12.80 21.71
C LYS A 56 -10.92 -11.80 22.64
N ASP A 57 -10.64 -10.51 22.48
CA ASP A 57 -11.12 -9.45 23.38
C ASP A 57 -11.84 -8.29 22.67
N ASN A 58 -11.95 -8.34 21.33
CA ASN A 58 -12.53 -7.30 20.47
C ASN A 58 -11.83 -5.94 20.53
N SER A 59 -10.62 -5.87 21.07
CA SER A 59 -9.80 -4.66 20.98
C SER A 59 -9.41 -4.38 19.53
N THR A 60 -9.28 -3.10 19.20
CA THR A 60 -8.94 -2.66 17.85
C THR A 60 -7.67 -1.83 17.81
N TYR A 61 -6.95 -1.96 16.71
CA TYR A 61 -5.80 -1.14 16.34
C TYR A 61 -6.00 -0.68 14.89
N SER A 62 -5.72 0.58 14.59
CA SER A 62 -5.80 1.10 13.23
C SER A 62 -4.49 1.76 12.84
N ASP A 63 -3.99 1.39 11.67
CA ASP A 63 -2.85 2.01 11.00
C ASP A 63 -3.37 2.80 9.80
N PRO A 64 -3.42 4.15 9.86
CA PRO A 64 -3.92 4.98 8.78
C PRO A 64 -2.92 5.13 7.61
N GLU A 65 -1.74 4.53 7.75
CA GLU A 65 -0.59 4.66 6.84
C GLU A 65 -0.14 3.30 6.30
N ALA A 66 -1.06 2.33 6.23
CA ALA A 66 -0.79 0.99 5.75
C ALA A 66 -0.45 1.00 4.26
N TRP A 67 0.68 0.37 3.92
CA TRP A 67 1.22 0.32 2.56
C TRP A 67 1.34 -1.11 2.06
N PHE A 68 0.63 -1.40 0.97
CA PHE A 68 0.67 -2.70 0.30
C PHE A 68 1.17 -2.48 -1.14
N GLU A 69 2.00 -3.40 -1.62
CA GLU A 69 2.48 -3.41 -3.00
C GLU A 69 2.06 -4.72 -3.66
N ILE A 70 1.59 -4.63 -4.90
CA ILE A 70 1.26 -5.79 -5.73
C ILE A 70 2.22 -5.84 -6.91
N HIS A 71 2.83 -7.00 -7.10
CA HIS A 71 3.71 -7.35 -8.21
C HIS A 71 3.35 -8.74 -8.76
N GLY A 72 3.92 -9.14 -9.90
CA GLY A 72 4.02 -10.57 -10.28
C GLY A 72 3.46 -10.93 -11.65
N ASP A 73 4.02 -11.98 -12.25
CA ASP A 73 3.76 -12.41 -13.63
C ASP A 73 2.77 -13.58 -13.76
N LYS A 74 2.73 -14.45 -12.74
CA LYS A 74 2.00 -15.74 -12.73
C LYS A 74 0.94 -15.83 -11.62
N GLY A 75 0.59 -14.68 -11.04
CA GLY A 75 -0.26 -14.51 -9.87
C GLY A 75 0.18 -13.28 -9.09
N LEU A 76 -0.61 -12.88 -8.11
CA LEU A 76 -0.32 -11.69 -7.32
C LEU A 76 0.73 -12.03 -6.25
N VAL A 77 1.80 -11.24 -6.21
CA VAL A 77 2.73 -11.16 -5.08
C VAL A 77 2.38 -9.90 -4.32
N ILE A 78 1.80 -10.06 -3.14
CA ILE A 78 1.31 -8.95 -2.32
C ILE A 78 2.30 -8.72 -1.20
N TYR A 79 3.09 -7.65 -1.27
CA TYR A 79 3.94 -7.19 -0.20
C TYR A 79 3.13 -6.35 0.78
N MET A 80 3.35 -6.60 2.07
CA MET A 80 2.76 -5.93 3.20
C MET A 80 3.91 -5.24 3.94
N HIS A 81 3.99 -3.92 3.82
CA HIS A 81 5.10 -3.14 4.37
C HIS A 81 4.78 -2.66 5.78
N GLN A 82 5.76 -2.75 6.67
CA GLN A 82 5.69 -2.32 8.08
C GLN A 82 4.38 -2.70 8.80
N THR A 83 3.77 -3.82 8.43
CA THR A 83 2.40 -4.14 8.84
C THR A 83 2.36 -4.58 10.30
N ARG A 84 1.50 -3.93 11.10
CA ARG A 84 1.32 -4.22 12.53
C ARG A 84 -0.06 -4.80 12.80
N PHE A 85 -0.12 -5.77 13.72
CA PHE A 85 -1.38 -6.39 14.15
C PHE A 85 -1.84 -5.95 15.54
N ALA A 86 -0.98 -5.24 16.29
CA ALA A 86 -1.26 -4.66 17.59
C ALA A 86 -0.34 -3.44 17.81
N PRO A 87 -0.68 -2.51 18.73
CA PRO A 87 0.09 -1.29 18.95
C PRO A 87 1.57 -1.52 19.28
N ASP A 88 1.85 -2.52 20.12
CA ASP A 88 3.21 -2.83 20.60
C ASP A 88 3.94 -3.87 19.73
N MET A 89 3.34 -4.30 18.61
CA MET A 89 3.95 -5.26 17.71
C MET A 89 4.87 -4.53 16.72
N PRO A 90 6.11 -5.03 16.48
CA PRO A 90 6.95 -4.47 15.43
C PRO A 90 6.29 -4.62 14.07
N GLY A 91 6.49 -3.62 13.21
CA GLY A 91 6.04 -3.67 11.82
C GLY A 91 6.73 -4.81 11.08
N GLN A 92 5.95 -5.61 10.36
CA GLN A 92 6.44 -6.76 9.63
C GLN A 92 6.55 -6.44 8.14
N GLU A 93 7.68 -6.83 7.55
CA GLU A 93 7.88 -6.87 6.10
C GLU A 93 7.59 -8.28 5.61
N MET A 94 6.43 -8.48 4.99
CA MET A 94 5.96 -9.80 4.58
C MET A 94 5.42 -9.77 3.16
N ARG A 95 5.28 -10.95 2.55
CA ARG A 95 4.54 -11.09 1.29
C ARG A 95 3.68 -12.35 1.24
N ILE A 96 2.54 -12.25 0.57
CA ILE A 96 1.84 -13.40 0.02
C ILE A 96 2.46 -13.65 -1.36
N TYR A 97 3.01 -14.84 -1.58
CA TYR A 97 3.73 -15.15 -2.81
C TYR A 97 2.84 -15.93 -3.80
N ARG A 98 2.49 -15.29 -4.92
CA ARG A 98 1.76 -15.90 -6.05
C ARG A 98 0.38 -16.45 -5.67
N ILE A 99 -0.46 -15.62 -5.07
CA ILE A 99 -1.88 -15.96 -4.93
C ILE A 99 -2.57 -15.88 -6.30
N PRO A 100 -3.31 -16.91 -6.72
CA PRO A 100 -4.13 -16.84 -7.93
C PRO A 100 -5.22 -15.78 -7.79
N TYR A 101 -5.63 -15.19 -8.92
CA TYR A 101 -6.72 -14.22 -8.97
C TYR A 101 -7.72 -14.60 -10.07
N THR A 102 -8.93 -14.07 -9.96
CA THR A 102 -9.97 -14.11 -10.99
C THR A 102 -10.17 -12.69 -11.53
N GLY A 103 -10.14 -12.54 -12.86
CA GLY A 103 -10.42 -11.26 -13.51
C GLY A 103 -11.91 -10.91 -13.46
N GLY A 104 -12.23 -9.64 -13.23
CA GLY A 104 -13.57 -9.08 -13.36
C GLY A 104 -13.72 -8.22 -14.61
N GLU A 105 -14.79 -7.42 -14.66
CA GLU A 105 -15.00 -6.43 -15.72
C GLU A 105 -14.09 -5.21 -15.52
N GLY A 106 -13.55 -4.66 -16.62
CA GLY A 106 -12.67 -3.49 -16.57
C GLY A 106 -11.41 -3.72 -15.72
N ALA A 107 -11.05 -2.72 -14.91
CA ALA A 107 -9.86 -2.75 -14.08
C ALA A 107 -10.10 -3.42 -12.72
N SER A 108 -10.65 -4.64 -12.71
CA SER A 108 -11.01 -5.33 -11.47
C SER A 108 -10.47 -6.77 -11.37
N LEU A 109 -10.08 -7.17 -10.15
CA LEU A 109 -9.61 -8.51 -9.82
C LEU A 109 -10.18 -8.94 -8.48
N THR A 110 -10.37 -10.25 -8.29
CA THR A 110 -10.64 -10.84 -6.97
C THR A 110 -9.67 -11.97 -6.68
N PHE A 111 -9.35 -12.19 -5.41
CA PHE A 111 -8.52 -13.31 -4.99
C PHE A 111 -8.95 -13.80 -3.61
N SER A 112 -8.74 -15.09 -3.35
CA SER A 112 -8.99 -15.67 -2.04
C SER A 112 -8.14 -16.91 -1.80
N ALA A 113 -7.93 -17.22 -0.52
CA ALA A 113 -7.27 -18.44 -0.08
C ALA A 113 -7.74 -18.79 1.35
N GLU A 114 -7.97 -20.07 1.60
CA GLU A 114 -8.35 -20.56 2.93
C GLU A 114 -7.22 -20.33 3.94
N SER A 115 -5.98 -20.61 3.54
CA SER A 115 -4.78 -20.37 4.33
C SER A 115 -3.58 -20.08 3.45
N PHE A 116 -2.66 -19.28 3.97
CA PHE A 116 -1.39 -18.95 3.32
C PHE A 116 -0.29 -18.74 4.37
N ILE A 117 0.89 -19.29 4.13
CA ILE A 117 2.09 -18.98 4.93
C ILE A 117 2.81 -17.81 4.23
N PRO A 118 2.83 -16.60 4.80
CA PRO A 118 3.51 -15.49 4.17
C PRO A 118 5.02 -15.72 4.20
N GLN A 119 5.77 -14.96 3.40
CA GLN A 119 7.22 -14.99 3.40
C GLN A 119 7.78 -13.66 3.91
N ALA A 120 8.86 -13.70 4.69
CA ALA A 120 9.61 -12.54 5.12
C ALA A 120 11.03 -12.59 4.55
N LYS A 121 11.64 -11.42 4.35
CA LYS A 121 13.03 -11.32 3.90
C LYS A 121 13.96 -11.50 5.11
N LEU A 122 14.58 -12.67 5.21
CA LEU A 122 15.40 -13.07 6.36
C LEU A 122 16.84 -13.40 5.92
N PRO A 123 17.84 -13.27 6.83
CA PRO A 123 19.21 -13.65 6.53
C PRO A 123 19.31 -15.10 6.03
N ASN A 124 20.16 -15.32 5.02
CA ASN A 124 20.43 -16.64 4.47
C ASN A 124 21.82 -17.15 4.91
N GLU A 125 22.06 -18.46 4.72
CA GLU A 125 23.32 -19.12 5.13
C GLU A 125 24.56 -18.59 4.40
N THR A 126 24.36 -17.90 3.27
CA THR A 126 25.44 -17.35 2.44
C THR A 126 25.82 -15.90 2.78
N GLY A 127 25.25 -15.33 3.84
CA GLY A 127 25.53 -13.95 4.27
C GLY A 127 24.73 -12.87 3.53
N GLY A 128 23.66 -13.25 2.83
CA GLY A 128 22.69 -12.37 2.18
C GLY A 128 21.30 -12.46 2.82
N TYR A 129 20.26 -12.11 2.05
CA TYR A 129 18.87 -12.22 2.49
C TYR A 129 18.03 -12.88 1.40
N ASP A 130 17.15 -13.79 1.81
CA ASP A 130 16.16 -14.42 0.94
C ASP A 130 14.77 -14.37 1.56
N TYR A 131 13.75 -14.49 0.70
CA TYR A 131 12.39 -14.71 1.17
C TYR A 131 12.24 -16.14 1.68
N GLN A 132 11.84 -16.25 2.94
CA GLN A 132 11.65 -17.52 3.63
C GLN A 132 10.26 -17.53 4.25
N ASP A 133 9.66 -18.71 4.34
CA ASP A 133 8.34 -18.89 4.96
C ASP A 133 8.34 -18.38 6.41
N PHE A 134 7.26 -17.70 6.79
CA PHE A 134 7.11 -17.02 8.06
C PHE A 134 5.88 -17.56 8.81
N PRO A 135 5.92 -18.84 9.24
CA PRO A 135 4.75 -19.60 9.69
C PRO A 135 4.07 -19.03 10.94
N GLN A 136 4.79 -18.30 11.79
CA GLN A 136 4.22 -17.66 12.97
C GLN A 136 3.20 -16.56 12.61
N PHE A 137 3.22 -16.04 11.37
CA PHE A 137 2.26 -15.09 10.82
C PHE A 137 1.32 -15.76 9.81
N MET A 138 0.99 -17.05 9.99
CA MET A 138 0.02 -17.74 9.14
C MET A 138 -1.26 -16.90 8.98
N LEU A 139 -1.68 -16.79 7.72
CA LEU A 139 -2.87 -16.07 7.30
C LEU A 139 -3.96 -17.10 6.98
N THR A 140 -5.19 -16.78 7.33
CA THR A 140 -6.38 -17.57 6.99
C THR A 140 -7.52 -16.67 6.53
N GLU A 141 -8.51 -17.24 5.85
CA GLU A 141 -9.71 -16.51 5.41
C GLU A 141 -9.35 -15.27 4.60
N ILE A 142 -8.40 -15.45 3.68
CA ILE A 142 -7.87 -14.37 2.84
C ILE A 142 -8.87 -14.12 1.75
N GLU A 143 -9.29 -12.86 1.64
CA GLU A 143 -10.13 -12.37 0.57
C GLU A 143 -9.61 -10.98 0.17
N GLY A 144 -9.59 -10.70 -1.12
CA GLY A 144 -9.24 -9.37 -1.58
C GLY A 144 -9.82 -9.05 -2.94
N THR A 145 -10.02 -7.77 -3.16
CA THR A 145 -10.59 -7.21 -4.38
C THR A 145 -9.84 -5.97 -4.78
N ILE A 146 -9.57 -5.84 -6.08
CA ILE A 146 -9.18 -4.57 -6.68
C ILE A 146 -10.34 -4.16 -7.58
N ASP A 147 -10.84 -2.94 -7.42
CA ASP A 147 -11.85 -2.34 -8.29
C ASP A 147 -11.40 -0.94 -8.68
N GLY A 148 -10.90 -0.82 -9.92
CA GLY A 148 -10.22 0.36 -10.39
C GLY A 148 -9.02 0.68 -9.50
N THR A 149 -9.09 1.80 -8.80
CA THR A 149 -8.02 2.30 -7.93
C THR A 149 -8.17 1.85 -6.48
N LEU A 150 -9.26 1.17 -6.11
CA LEU A 150 -9.51 0.72 -4.75
C LEU A 150 -8.99 -0.70 -4.56
N PHE A 151 -8.28 -0.92 -3.46
CA PHE A 151 -7.85 -2.24 -3.02
C PHE A 151 -8.42 -2.53 -1.64
N HIS A 152 -9.22 -3.57 -1.54
CA HIS A 152 -9.66 -4.12 -0.27
C HIS A 152 -9.04 -5.48 -0.05
N MET A 153 -8.63 -5.75 1.19
CA MET A 153 -8.14 -7.06 1.57
C MET A 153 -8.51 -7.34 3.01
N ALA A 154 -8.91 -8.57 3.31
CA ALA A 154 -9.14 -8.99 4.67
C ALA A 154 -8.61 -10.41 4.88
N PHE A 155 -8.11 -10.66 6.08
CA PHE A 155 -7.60 -11.96 6.50
C PHE A 155 -7.47 -12.03 8.01
N THR A 156 -7.41 -13.25 8.54
CA THR A 156 -7.09 -13.49 9.95
C THR A 156 -5.62 -13.91 10.05
N CYS A 157 -4.85 -13.22 10.88
CA CYS A 157 -3.42 -13.48 11.13
C CYS A 157 -3.24 -14.13 12.50
N MET A 158 -2.36 -15.15 12.58
CA MET A 158 -2.03 -15.87 13.82
C MET A 158 -3.27 -16.47 14.53
N GLY A 159 -4.36 -16.69 13.80
CA GLY A 159 -5.66 -17.11 14.35
C GLY A 159 -6.28 -16.15 15.37
N THR A 160 -5.77 -14.91 15.49
CA THR A 160 -6.18 -13.96 16.54
C THR A 160 -6.51 -12.59 15.99
N TYR A 161 -5.81 -12.13 14.95
CA TYR A 161 -5.92 -10.75 14.48
C TYR A 161 -6.65 -10.71 13.15
N ARG A 162 -7.93 -10.30 13.16
CA ARG A 162 -8.67 -10.04 11.92
C ARG A 162 -8.24 -8.69 11.37
N MET A 163 -7.56 -8.68 10.22
CA MET A 163 -7.15 -7.50 9.49
C MET A 163 -8.16 -7.20 8.38
N GLU A 164 -8.50 -5.92 8.24
CA GLU A 164 -9.25 -5.33 7.14
C GLU A 164 -8.45 -4.13 6.63
N TYR A 165 -8.07 -4.18 5.36
CA TYR A 165 -7.32 -3.15 4.67
C TYR A 165 -8.18 -2.51 3.59
N GLU A 166 -8.13 -1.18 3.52
CA GLU A 166 -8.67 -0.38 2.42
C GLU A 166 -7.58 0.58 1.95
N GLY A 167 -7.17 0.43 0.69
CA GLY A 167 -6.11 1.20 0.05
C GLY A 167 -6.53 1.84 -1.25
N ARG A 168 -5.83 2.91 -1.61
CA ARG A 168 -5.96 3.58 -2.91
C ARG A 168 -4.65 3.51 -3.68
N LEU A 169 -4.77 3.22 -4.97
CA LEU A 169 -3.66 3.17 -5.90
C LEU A 169 -2.94 4.52 -5.93
N LEU A 170 -1.62 4.49 -5.82
CA LEU A 170 -0.77 5.65 -5.93
C LEU A 170 -0.45 5.99 -7.39
N VAL A 171 -0.20 7.27 -7.65
CA VAL A 171 0.36 7.70 -8.94
C VAL A 171 1.75 7.09 -9.10
N LYS A 172 1.99 6.51 -10.28
CA LYS A 172 3.32 6.02 -10.66
C LYS A 172 4.25 7.22 -10.85
N LYS A 173 5.30 7.30 -10.04
CA LYS A 173 6.38 8.27 -10.24
C LYS A 173 7.33 7.81 -11.34
#